data_AF-A0A4Q5LEY3-F1
#
_entry.id   AF-A0A4Q5LEY3-F1
#
_cell.length_a   1.000
_cell.length_b   1.000
_cell.length_c   1.000
_cell.angle_alpha   90.00
_cell.angle_beta   90.00
_cell.angle_gamma   90.00
#
_symmetry.space_group_name_H-M   'P 1'
#
loop_
_entity.id
_entity.type
_entity.pdbx_description
1 polymer ?
#
loop_
_entity_poly.entity_id
_entity_poly.type
_entity_poly.pdbx_seq_one_letter_code
_entity_poly.pdbx_strand_id
1 'polypeptide(L)'
;MALTSATLNDELYQTNLSLGDLFNNHTFAHDPSGLIPLIDHWAPYLQNSSSSVTTTAAAALNQLREYVQTGDRANTSALLQQLGEQASKSASNVHDWVGNHGHNGIGDQLRHLGQLLIMASGNLRNYVR
;
A
#
# COMPACT_ATOMS: atom_id res chain seq x y z
N MET A 1 16.82 1.02 -9.47
CA MET A 1 17.30 2.20 -8.71
C MET A 1 17.15 1.90 -7.23
N ALA A 2 18.10 2.33 -6.38
CA ALA A 2 17.97 2.15 -4.93
C ALA A 2 17.05 3.24 -4.35
N LEU A 3 16.13 2.86 -3.46
CA LEU A 3 15.26 3.81 -2.75
C LEU A 3 16.11 4.63 -1.78
N THR A 4 16.20 5.94 -2.02
CA THR A 4 16.72 6.93 -1.07
C THR A 4 15.55 7.53 -0.31
N SER A 5 15.79 8.20 0.82
CA SER A 5 14.71 8.89 1.55
C SER A 5 13.98 9.93 0.68
N ALA A 6 14.69 10.63 -0.21
CA ALA A 6 14.10 11.58 -1.16
C ALA A 6 13.22 10.88 -2.19
N THR A 7 13.73 9.85 -2.86
CA THR A 7 12.95 9.13 -3.88
C THR A 7 11.79 8.34 -3.27
N LEU A 8 11.91 7.83 -2.04
CA LEU A 8 10.83 7.15 -1.34
C LEU A 8 9.63 8.06 -1.09
N ASN A 9 9.85 9.33 -0.74
CA ASN A 9 8.76 10.28 -0.51
C ASN A 9 7.98 10.57 -1.78
N ASP A 10 8.66 10.78 -2.90
CA ASP A 10 8.02 10.98 -4.22
C ASP A 10 7.27 9.74 -4.69
N GLU A 11 7.86 8.55 -4.55
CA GLU A 11 7.24 7.27 -4.91
C GLU A 11 5.96 7.00 -4.10
N LEU A 12 5.99 7.29 -2.79
CA LEU A 12 4.81 7.18 -1.93
C LEU A 12 3.73 8.21 -2.30
N TYR A 13 4.12 9.43 -2.63
CA TYR A 13 3.17 10.45 -3.10
C TYR A 13 2.47 10.04 -4.39
N GLN A 14 3.22 9.57 -5.40
CA GLN A 14 2.63 9.08 -6.66
C GLN A 14 1.76 7.84 -6.45
N THR A 15 2.16 6.96 -5.53
CA THR A 15 1.36 5.80 -5.13
C THR A 15 0.02 6.23 -4.52
N ASN A 16 0.02 7.19 -3.60
CA ASN A 16 -1.19 7.71 -2.98
C ASN A 16 -2.13 8.37 -3.98
N LEU A 17 -1.59 9.15 -4.92
CA LEU A 17 -2.40 9.73 -6.00
C LEU A 17 -3.05 8.65 -6.88
N SER A 18 -2.26 7.66 -7.28
CA SER A 18 -2.74 6.57 -8.15
C SER A 18 -3.81 5.71 -7.46
N LEU A 19 -3.61 5.39 -6.18
CA LEU A 19 -4.60 4.68 -5.36
C LEU A 19 -5.85 5.53 -5.10
N GLY A 20 -5.67 6.83 -4.85
CA GLY A 20 -6.78 7.76 -4.69
C GLY A 20 -7.66 7.79 -5.94
N ASP A 21 -7.07 7.90 -7.13
CA ASP A 21 -7.82 7.87 -8.38
C ASP A 21 -8.51 6.51 -8.60
N LEU A 22 -7.77 5.41 -8.39
CA LEU A 22 -8.30 4.05 -8.52
C LEU A 22 -9.51 3.81 -7.59
N PHE A 23 -9.42 4.18 -6.32
CA PHE A 23 -10.46 3.90 -5.34
C PHE A 23 -11.64 4.86 -5.40
N ASN A 24 -11.44 6.08 -5.88
CA ASN A 24 -12.53 7.00 -6.18
C ASN A 24 -13.28 6.60 -7.46
N ASN A 25 -12.67 5.80 -8.33
CA ASN A 25 -13.36 5.20 -9.45
C ASN A 25 -14.29 4.10 -8.97
N HIS A 26 -15.60 4.25 -9.19
CA HIS A 26 -16.63 3.28 -8.81
C HIS A 26 -16.41 1.89 -9.43
N THR A 27 -15.52 1.74 -10.41
CA THR A 27 -15.17 0.46 -11.02
C THR A 27 -14.30 -0.42 -10.12
N PHE A 28 -13.54 0.12 -9.18
CA PHE A 28 -12.60 -0.66 -8.37
C PHE A 28 -13.27 -1.82 -7.61
N ALA A 29 -14.46 -1.58 -7.05
CA ALA A 29 -15.18 -2.63 -6.33
C ALA A 29 -15.73 -3.73 -7.25
N HIS A 30 -15.90 -3.43 -8.54
CA HIS A 30 -16.27 -4.39 -9.57
C HIS A 30 -15.04 -5.10 -10.17
N ASP A 31 -13.92 -4.40 -10.28
CA ASP A 31 -12.67 -4.90 -10.82
C ASP A 31 -11.45 -4.34 -10.04
N PRO A 32 -10.92 -5.12 -9.08
CA PRO A 32 -9.74 -4.73 -8.31
C PRO A 32 -8.42 -4.91 -9.08
N SER A 33 -8.44 -5.33 -10.35
CA SER A 33 -7.24 -5.57 -11.16
C SER A 33 -6.34 -4.34 -11.32
N GLY A 34 -6.89 -3.13 -11.14
CA GLY A 34 -6.12 -1.89 -11.09
C GLY A 34 -5.05 -1.83 -9.99
N LEU A 35 -5.08 -2.73 -9.01
CA LEU A 35 -4.01 -2.89 -8.02
C LEU A 35 -2.76 -3.59 -8.57
N ILE A 36 -2.88 -4.39 -9.63
CA ILE A 36 -1.79 -5.22 -10.16
C ILE A 36 -0.56 -4.38 -10.56
N PRO A 37 -0.69 -3.27 -11.32
CA PRO A 37 0.48 -2.45 -11.66
C PRO A 37 1.22 -1.91 -10.43
N LEU A 38 0.47 -1.60 -9.37
CA LEU A 38 1.02 -1.04 -8.15
C LEU A 38 1.76 -2.11 -7.32
N ILE A 39 1.22 -3.33 -7.30
CA ILE A 39 1.88 -4.49 -6.72
C ILE A 39 3.16 -4.84 -7.49
N ASP A 40 3.09 -4.89 -8.82
CA ASP A 40 4.23 -5.21 -9.68
C ASP A 40 5.34 -4.15 -9.56
N HIS A 41 4.99 -2.90 -9.26
CA HIS A 41 5.96 -1.86 -8.93
C HIS A 41 6.64 -2.14 -7.57
N TRP A 42 5.88 -2.27 -6.48
CA TRP A 42 6.44 -2.29 -5.12
C TRP A 42 6.98 -3.65 -4.65
N ALA A 43 6.38 -4.77 -5.06
CA ALA A 43 6.76 -6.09 -4.54
C ALA A 43 8.24 -6.44 -4.82
N PRO A 44 8.80 -6.22 -6.02
CA PRO A 44 10.23 -6.43 -6.27
C PRO A 44 11.12 -5.53 -5.41
N TYR A 45 10.76 -4.26 -5.22
CA TYR A 45 11.56 -3.35 -4.40
C TYR A 45 11.61 -3.79 -2.94
N LEU A 46 10.47 -4.19 -2.39
CA LEU A 46 10.37 -4.64 -1.01
C LEU A 46 11.03 -6.01 -0.78
N GLN A 47 10.98 -6.91 -1.78
CA GLN A 47 11.69 -8.19 -1.75
C GLN A 47 13.21 -8.04 -1.73
N ASN A 48 13.74 -7.06 -2.47
CA ASN A 48 15.19 -6.83 -2.57
C ASN A 48 15.75 -5.99 -1.40
N SER A 49 14.93 -5.65 -0.41
CA SER A 49 15.36 -4.95 0.79
C SER A 49 15.90 -5.93 1.84
N SER A 50 16.91 -5.51 2.60
CA SER A 50 17.53 -6.31 3.67
C SER A 50 16.69 -6.41 4.95
N SER A 51 15.57 -5.71 5.04
CA SER A 51 14.70 -5.70 6.21
C SER A 51 13.65 -6.81 6.16
N SER A 52 13.50 -7.57 7.26
CA SER A 52 12.47 -8.60 7.42
C SER A 52 11.06 -8.04 7.33
N VAL A 53 10.86 -6.77 7.72
CA VAL A 53 9.58 -6.08 7.63
C VAL A 53 9.22 -5.84 6.16
N THR A 54 10.16 -5.39 5.36
CA THR A 54 9.93 -5.12 3.93
C THR A 54 9.73 -6.41 3.14
N THR A 55 10.48 -7.48 3.44
CA THR A 55 10.27 -8.76 2.77
C THR A 55 8.90 -9.36 3.13
N THR A 56 8.44 -9.21 4.37
CA THR A 56 7.08 -9.59 4.78
C THR A 56 6.01 -8.80 4.04
N ALA A 57 6.18 -7.48 3.92
CA ALA A 57 5.26 -6.64 3.15
C ALA A 57 5.22 -7.05 1.68
N ALA A 58 6.35 -7.41 1.10
CA ALA A 58 6.42 -7.88 -0.28
C ALA A 58 5.71 -9.21 -0.50
N ALA A 59 5.80 -10.14 0.46
CA ALA A 59 5.03 -11.38 0.42
C ALA A 59 3.52 -11.10 0.50
N ALA A 60 3.10 -10.18 1.35
CA ALA A 60 1.70 -9.74 1.42
C ALA A 60 1.23 -9.09 0.11
N LEU A 61 2.07 -8.30 -0.58
CA LEU A 61 1.72 -7.76 -1.89
C LEU A 61 1.57 -8.86 -2.95
N ASN A 62 2.44 -9.87 -2.97
CA ASN A 62 2.29 -11.01 -3.88
C ASN A 62 0.99 -11.79 -3.60
N GLN A 63 0.67 -12.02 -2.33
CA GLN A 63 -0.58 -12.68 -1.94
C GLN A 63 -1.81 -11.84 -2.33
N LEU A 64 -1.72 -10.50 -2.22
CA LEU A 64 -2.76 -9.59 -2.70
C LEU A 64 -2.96 -9.73 -4.21
N ARG A 65 -1.88 -9.85 -4.99
CA ARG A 65 -1.96 -10.08 -6.43
C ARG A 65 -2.72 -11.38 -6.74
N GLU A 66 -2.40 -12.46 -6.04
CA GLU A 66 -3.09 -13.74 -6.23
C GLU A 66 -4.60 -13.62 -5.94
N TYR A 67 -4.99 -12.96 -4.85
CA TYR A 67 -6.41 -12.74 -4.53
C TYR A 67 -7.12 -11.87 -5.57
N VAL A 68 -6.46 -10.82 -6.05
CA VAL A 68 -7.01 -9.97 -7.12
C VAL A 68 -7.19 -10.77 -8.41
N GLN A 69 -6.19 -11.57 -8.81
CA GLN A 69 -6.22 -12.36 -10.04
C GLN A 69 -7.25 -13.49 -10.01
N THR A 70 -7.48 -14.08 -8.84
CA THR A 70 -8.49 -15.13 -8.65
C THR A 70 -9.90 -14.57 -8.46
N GLY A 71 -10.04 -13.25 -8.31
CA GLY A 71 -11.31 -12.58 -8.04
C GLY A 71 -11.81 -12.75 -6.61
N ASP A 72 -10.94 -13.18 -5.68
CA ASP A 72 -11.27 -13.36 -4.27
C ASP A 72 -11.35 -12.02 -3.54
N ARG A 73 -12.52 -11.38 -3.67
CA ARG A 73 -12.78 -10.05 -3.08
C ARG A 73 -12.75 -10.08 -1.56
N ALA A 74 -13.13 -11.18 -0.93
CA ALA A 74 -13.14 -11.31 0.53
C ALA A 74 -11.72 -11.24 1.07
N ASN A 75 -10.83 -12.08 0.54
CA ASN A 75 -9.43 -12.10 0.94
C ASN A 75 -8.66 -10.86 0.48
N THR A 76 -8.98 -10.32 -0.71
CA THR A 76 -8.45 -9.02 -1.16
C THR A 76 -8.78 -7.92 -0.15
N SER A 77 -10.03 -7.84 0.29
CA SER A 77 -10.46 -6.83 1.26
C SER A 77 -9.77 -6.99 2.62
N ALA A 78 -9.65 -8.22 3.12
CA ALA A 78 -8.99 -8.50 4.39
C ALA A 78 -7.50 -8.11 4.35
N LEU A 79 -6.83 -8.42 3.26
CA LEU A 79 -5.40 -8.13 3.12
C LEU A 79 -5.12 -6.63 2.92
N LEU A 80 -5.99 -5.92 2.20
CA LEU A 80 -5.92 -4.44 2.09
C LEU A 80 -6.06 -3.77 3.46
N GLN A 81 -6.98 -4.24 4.31
CA GLN A 81 -7.12 -3.74 5.69
C GLN A 81 -5.83 -3.94 6.47
N GLN A 82 -5.25 -5.15 6.43
CA GLN A 82 -4.01 -5.48 7.13
C GLN A 82 -2.83 -4.61 6.66
N LEU A 83 -2.68 -4.44 5.35
CA LEU A 83 -1.64 -3.59 4.77
C LEU A 83 -1.84 -2.12 5.17
N GLY A 84 -3.07 -1.62 5.18
CA GLY A 84 -3.37 -0.26 5.60
C GLY A 84 -3.08 0.01 7.08
N GLU A 85 -3.38 -0.95 7.96
CA GLU A 85 -3.01 -0.89 9.37
C GLU A 85 -1.50 -0.91 9.58
N GLN A 86 -0.78 -1.76 8.84
CA GLN A 86 0.69 -1.84 8.90
C GLN A 86 1.34 -0.55 8.39
N ALA A 87 0.84 0.04 7.31
CA ALA A 87 1.31 1.33 6.80
C ALA A 87 1.09 2.45 7.82
N SER A 88 -0.08 2.50 8.45
CA SER A 88 -0.41 3.49 9.49
C SER A 88 0.45 3.33 10.76
N LYS A 89 0.76 2.08 11.16
CA LYS A 89 1.68 1.79 12.26
C LYS A 89 3.11 2.21 11.91
N SER A 90 3.56 1.89 10.70
CA SER A 90 4.89 2.29 10.22
C SER A 90 5.04 3.81 10.16
N ALA A 91 4.01 4.52 9.70
CA ALA A 91 3.96 5.99 9.71
C ALA A 91 4.22 6.59 11.10
N SER A 92 3.71 5.94 12.15
CA SER A 92 3.88 6.39 13.53
C SER A 92 5.31 6.18 14.04
N ASN A 93 6.05 5.22 13.47
CA ASN A 93 7.43 4.90 13.83
C ASN A 93 8.47 5.66 12.97
N VAL A 94 8.06 6.27 11.85
CA VAL A 94 8.96 7.02 10.94
C VAL A 94 9.55 8.27 11.59
N HIS A 95 8.93 8.79 12.66
CA HIS A 95 9.48 9.90 13.46
C HIS A 95 10.87 9.59 14.03
N ASP A 96 11.19 8.31 14.28
CA ASP A 96 12.47 7.88 14.85
C ASP A 96 13.59 7.76 13.80
N TRP A 97 13.24 7.52 12.54
CA TRP A 97 14.19 7.18 11.48
C TRP A 97 14.77 8.40 10.76
N VAL A 98 14.06 9.53 10.81
CA VAL A 98 14.43 10.75 10.10
C VAL A 98 14.71 11.82 11.14
N GLY A 99 15.99 11.99 11.49
CA GLY A 99 16.42 12.96 12.49
C GLY A 99 15.88 14.38 12.26
N ASN A 100 15.94 15.16 13.34
CA ASN A 100 15.32 16.47 13.65
C ASN A 100 15.44 17.63 12.61
N HIS A 101 15.92 17.39 11.39
CA HIS A 101 16.10 18.41 10.34
C HIS A 101 15.52 18.02 8.96
N GLY A 102 14.83 16.89 8.84
CA GLY A 102 14.06 16.56 7.64
C GLY A 102 12.57 16.64 7.93
N HIS A 103 11.88 17.65 7.40
CA HIS A 103 10.43 17.63 7.27
C HIS A 103 10.00 16.43 6.38
N ASN A 104 10.01 15.21 6.90
CA ASN A 104 9.76 14.04 6.06
C ASN A 104 8.27 13.73 5.99
N GLY A 105 7.64 14.26 4.94
CA GLY A 105 6.28 13.92 4.51
C GLY A 105 6.03 12.41 4.36
N ILE A 106 7.07 11.56 4.40
CA ILE A 106 6.97 10.10 4.39
C ILE A 106 6.00 9.56 5.42
N GLY A 107 6.05 10.05 6.68
CA GLY A 107 5.11 9.61 7.72
C GLY A 107 3.67 9.96 7.38
N ASP A 108 3.44 11.16 6.83
CA ASP A 108 2.13 11.61 6.36
C ASP A 108 1.65 10.80 5.15
N GLN A 109 2.53 10.57 4.16
CA GLN A 109 2.26 9.74 2.99
C GLN A 109 1.92 8.30 3.38
N LEU A 110 2.62 7.69 4.35
CA LEU A 110 2.32 6.35 4.83
C LEU A 110 0.98 6.30 5.60
N ARG A 111 0.65 7.36 6.34
CA ARG A 111 -0.66 7.46 7.02
C ARG A 111 -1.79 7.59 5.99
N HIS A 112 -1.60 8.41 4.96
CA HIS A 112 -2.55 8.56 3.87
C HIS A 112 -2.72 7.27 3.07
N LEU A 113 -1.62 6.58 2.75
CA LEU A 113 -1.62 5.24 2.15
C LEU A 113 -2.46 4.28 2.99
N GLY A 114 -2.23 4.27 4.30
CA GLY A 114 -2.98 3.44 5.23
C GLY A 114 -4.49 3.68 5.16
N GLN A 115 -4.92 4.95 5.15
CA GLN A 115 -6.32 5.32 5.02
C GLN A 115 -6.93 4.89 3.69
N LEU A 116 -6.22 5.08 2.57
CA LEU A 116 -6.67 4.67 1.24
C LEU A 116 -6.92 3.16 1.18
N LEU A 117 -5.99 2.35 1.68
CA LEU A 117 -6.11 0.89 1.69
C LEU A 117 -7.27 0.40 2.58
N ILE A 118 -7.47 1.04 3.73
CA ILE A 118 -8.60 0.73 4.64
C ILE A 118 -9.94 1.10 3.98
N MET A 119 -10.03 2.25 3.31
CA MET A 119 -11.24 2.64 2.57
C MET A 119 -11.54 1.65 1.43
N ALA A 120 -10.53 1.26 0.66
CA ALA A 120 -10.67 0.24 -0.39
C ALA A 120 -11.13 -1.11 0.14
N SER A 121 -10.62 -1.54 1.30
CA SER A 121 -11.11 -2.72 2.01
C SER A 121 -12.60 -2.61 2.34
N GLY A 122 -13.02 -1.48 2.92
CA GLY A 122 -14.42 -1.20 3.22
C GLY A 122 -15.32 -1.25 1.97
N ASN A 123 -14.86 -0.64 0.88
CA ASN A 123 -15.56 -0.65 -0.39
C ASN A 123 -15.73 -2.07 -0.93
N LEU A 124 -14.68 -2.90 -0.93
CA LEU A 124 -14.80 -4.30 -1.38
C LEU A 124 -15.69 -5.15 -0.48
N ARG A 125 -15.63 -4.97 0.86
CA ARG A 125 -16.48 -5.72 1.80
C ARG A 125 -17.97 -5.46 1.58
N ASN A 126 -18.33 -4.25 1.16
CA ASN A 126 -19.72 -3.91 0.84
C ASN A 126 -20.26 -4.67 -0.38
N TYR A 127 -19.40 -5.21 -1.25
CA TYR A 127 -19.76 -6.00 -2.43
C TYR A 127 -19.70 -7.51 -2.21
N VAL A 128 -19.20 -7.95 -1.05
CA VAL A 128 -19.12 -9.37 -0.65
C VAL A 128 -20.33 -9.76 0.23
N ARG A 129 -21.06 -8.79 0.78
CA ARG A 129 -22.33 -8.99 1.50
C ARG A 129 -23.50 -9.15 0.56
#